data_AF-A0A950UVV2-F1
#
_entry.id   AF-A0A950UVV2-F1
#
_cell.length_a   1.000
_cell.length_b   1.000
_cell.length_c   1.000
_cell.angle_alpha   90.00
_cell.angle_beta   90.00
_cell.angle_gamma   90.00
#
_symmetry.space_group_name_H-M   'P 1'
#
loop_
_entity.id
_entity.type
_entity.pdbx_description
1 polymer ?
#
loop_
_entity_poly.entity_id
_entity_poly.type
_entity_poly.pdbx_seq_one_letter_code
_entity_poly.pdbx_strand_id
1 'polypeptide(L)'
;MQIQRPNSTDYSHFQLAQDGDALRGTYLDRSGKRYPLVGNVDGQSIRMIVTLPNGTTLLLEGRLDGTTDMVGELTMPDGAVPFTASYRPKEKWIENVNPSPGGIPSNNGGGYTPPR
;
A
#
# COMPACT_ATOMS: atom_id res chain seq x y z
N MET A 1 -2.64 -3.07 -0.63
CA MET A 1 -2.49 -3.75 0.66
C MET A 1 -3.86 -3.82 1.31
N GLN A 2 -4.21 -4.98 1.83
CA GLN A 2 -5.42 -5.24 2.60
C GLN A 2 -5.01 -5.52 4.04
N ILE A 3 -5.48 -4.71 4.98
CA ILE A 3 -5.28 -4.93 6.41
C ILE A 3 -6.56 -5.50 6.99
N GLN A 4 -6.49 -6.67 7.63
CA GLN A 4 -7.66 -7.30 8.20
C GLN A 4 -7.85 -6.85 9.66
N ARG A 5 -8.95 -6.16 9.94
CA ARG A 5 -9.41 -5.86 11.30
C ARG A 5 -10.58 -6.78 11.67
N PRO A 6 -10.92 -6.93 12.97
CA PRO A 6 -12.02 -7.78 13.40
C PRO A 6 -13.36 -7.51 12.69
N ASN A 7 -13.64 -6.25 12.32
CA ASN A 7 -14.93 -5.83 11.75
C ASN A 7 -14.83 -5.18 10.36
N SER A 8 -13.63 -5.04 9.79
CA SER A 8 -13.45 -4.33 8.52
C SER A 8 -12.12 -4.67 7.84
N THR A 9 -12.03 -4.42 6.54
CA THR A 9 -10.77 -4.46 5.80
C THR A 9 -10.37 -3.04 5.40
N ASP A 10 -9.21 -2.58 5.84
CA ASP A 10 -8.65 -1.31 5.39
C ASP A 10 -7.81 -1.54 4.12
N TYR A 11 -7.96 -0.64 3.15
CA TYR A 11 -7.16 -0.64 1.93
C TYR A 11 -6.13 0.49 1.98
N SER A 12 -4.87 0.13 1.75
CA SER A 12 -3.75 1.07 1.68
C SER A 12 -2.77 0.67 0.58
N HIS A 13 -1.80 1.54 0.31
CA HIS A 13 -0.80 1.31 -0.74
C HIS A 13 0.59 1.66 -0.24
N PHE A 14 1.60 1.01 -0.80
CA PHE A 14 2.97 1.48 -0.70
C PHE A 14 3.63 1.43 -2.07
N GLN A 15 4.55 2.36 -2.29
CA GLN A 15 5.53 2.30 -3.36
C GLN A 15 6.89 2.03 -2.72
N LEU A 16 7.63 1.08 -3.29
CA LEU A 16 8.96 0.71 -2.82
C LEU A 16 9.95 0.79 -3.98
N ALA A 17 11.12 1.31 -3.67
CA ALA A 17 12.34 1.18 -4.44
C ALA A 17 13.36 0.43 -3.59
N GLN A 18 14.02 -0.55 -4.20
CA GLN A 18 15.03 -1.37 -3.55
C GLN A 18 16.42 -0.98 -4.08
N ASP A 19 17.38 -0.85 -3.17
CA ASP A 19 18.80 -0.66 -3.44
C ASP A 19 19.62 -1.60 -2.55
N GLY A 20 20.12 -2.69 -3.14
CA GLY A 20 20.64 -3.82 -2.37
C GLY A 20 19.57 -4.38 -1.42
N ASP A 21 19.89 -4.45 -0.13
CA ASP A 21 18.97 -4.90 0.91
C ASP A 21 18.09 -3.77 1.47
N ALA A 22 18.35 -2.51 1.09
CA ALA A 22 17.60 -1.37 1.59
C ALA A 22 16.32 -1.13 0.78
N LEU A 23 15.23 -0.84 1.47
CA LEU A 23 13.95 -0.42 0.90
C LEU A 23 13.68 1.03 1.26
N ARG A 24 13.28 1.83 0.28
CA ARG A 24 12.79 3.20 0.46
C ARG A 24 11.49 3.38 -0.28
N GLY A 25 10.59 4.16 0.27
CA GLY A 25 9.26 4.21 -0.30
C GLY A 25 8.34 5.26 0.29
N THR A 26 7.09 5.17 -0.15
CA THR A 26 5.99 5.96 0.39
C THR A 26 4.84 5.03 0.74
N TYR A 27 4.34 5.15 1.96
CA TYR A 27 3.08 4.57 2.40
C TYR A 27 1.93 5.57 2.18
N LEU A 28 0.82 5.09 1.62
CA LEU A 28 -0.40 5.84 1.40
C LEU A 28 -1.49 5.23 2.29
N ASP A 29 -1.96 5.98 3.27
CA ASP A 29 -3.05 5.51 4.14
C ASP A 29 -4.41 5.53 3.42
N ARG A 30 -5.45 5.04 4.10
CA ARG A 30 -6.82 5.01 3.58
C ARG A 30 -7.39 6.39 3.23
N SER A 31 -6.84 7.46 3.79
CA SER A 31 -7.26 8.84 3.53
C SER A 31 -6.52 9.45 2.33
N GLY A 32 -5.59 8.71 1.72
CA GLY A 32 -4.74 9.21 0.64
C GLY A 32 -3.56 10.05 1.14
N LYS A 33 -3.30 10.06 2.45
CA LYS A 33 -2.14 10.77 3.01
C LYS A 33 -0.88 9.93 2.88
N ARG A 34 0.22 10.60 2.54
CA ARG A 34 1.51 9.99 2.24
C ARG A 34 2.47 10.12 3.40
N TYR A 35 3.20 9.05 3.67
CA TYR A 35 4.23 8.98 4.70
C TYR A 35 5.48 8.30 4.15
N PRO A 36 6.68 8.76 4.53
CA PRO A 36 7.90 8.08 4.15
C PRO A 36 7.90 6.67 4.76
N LEU A 37 8.35 5.71 3.97
CA LEU A 37 8.55 4.33 4.38
C LEU A 37 10.02 3.99 4.16
N VAL A 38 10.64 3.40 5.17
CA VAL A 38 11.99 2.83 5.08
C VAL A 38 11.93 1.37 5.50
N GLY A 39 12.85 0.55 5.00
CA GLY A 39 12.87 -0.85 5.36
C GLY A 39 14.10 -1.57 4.84
N ASN A 40 14.06 -2.88 4.99
CA ASN A 40 15.05 -3.79 4.45
C ASN A 40 14.41 -5.10 3.99
N VAL A 41 15.09 -5.77 3.08
CA VAL A 41 14.79 -7.14 2.66
C VAL A 41 15.98 -8.03 2.97
N ASP A 42 15.71 -9.20 3.54
CA ASP A 42 16.68 -10.26 3.81
C ASP A 42 16.12 -11.58 3.26
N GLY A 43 16.61 -11.98 2.10
CA GLY A 43 16.05 -13.09 1.34
C GLY A 43 14.58 -12.85 0.97
N GLN A 44 13.66 -13.59 1.63
CA GLN A 44 12.21 -13.42 1.46
C GLN A 44 11.57 -12.58 2.56
N SER A 45 12.30 -12.29 3.64
CA SER A 45 11.78 -11.52 4.77
C SER A 45 11.88 -10.03 4.48
N ILE A 46 10.82 -9.29 4.75
CA ILE A 46 10.77 -7.84 4.61
C ILE A 46 10.38 -7.23 5.93
N ARG A 47 11.07 -6.16 6.29
CA ARG A 47 10.74 -5.31 7.42
C ARG A 47 10.67 -3.88 6.97
N MET A 48 9.57 -3.19 7.28
CA MET A 48 9.35 -1.80 6.90
C MET A 48 8.80 -1.01 8.08
N ILE A 49 9.19 0.25 8.16
CA ILE A 49 8.78 1.20 9.19
C ILE A 49 8.19 2.41 8.50
N VAL A 50 7.02 2.83 8.97
CA VAL A 50 6.39 4.09 8.60
C VAL A 50 6.29 4.96 9.84
N THR A 51 6.88 6.15 9.81
CA THR A 51 6.75 7.12 10.91
C THR A 51 5.65 8.12 10.58
N LEU A 52 4.63 8.16 11.43
CA LEU A 52 3.53 9.11 11.33
C LEU A 52 3.93 10.46 11.97
N PRO A 53 3.30 11.59 11.60
CA PRO A 53 3.65 12.93 12.10
C PRO A 53 3.48 13.10 13.61
N ASN A 54 2.65 12.28 14.24
CA ASN A 54 2.45 12.27 15.69
C ASN A 54 3.54 11.46 16.43
N GLY A 55 4.56 10.97 15.73
CA GLY A 55 5.63 10.14 16.28
C GLY A 55 5.29 8.66 16.39
N THR A 56 4.05 8.24 16.07
CA THR A 56 3.69 6.82 16.04
C THR A 56 4.41 6.13 14.89
N THR A 57 4.99 4.96 15.17
CA THR A 57 5.58 4.09 14.16
C THR A 57 4.63 2.94 13.84
N LEU A 58 4.51 2.64 12.55
CA LEU A 58 3.89 1.42 12.05
C LEU A 58 5.00 0.49 11.61
N LEU A 59 5.03 -0.72 12.15
CA LEU A 59 5.99 -1.75 11.78
C LEU A 59 5.27 -2.79 10.90
N LEU A 60 5.75 -2.98 9.68
CA LEU A 60 5.26 -4.00 8.76
C LEU A 60 6.34 -5.07 8.62
N GLU A 61 6.01 -6.28 9.03
CA GLU A 61 6.89 -7.45 8.90
C GLU A 61 6.17 -8.46 8.02
N GLY A 62 6.82 -8.91 6.96
CA GLY A 62 6.19 -9.79 6.01
C GLY A 62 7.18 -10.68 5.27
N ARG A 63 6.63 -11.60 4.49
CA ARG A 63 7.37 -12.49 3.62
C ARG A 63 6.88 -12.33 2.19
N LEU A 64 7.82 -12.35 1.24
CA LEU A 64 7.53 -12.44 -0.18
C LEU A 64 7.07 -13.85 -0.55
N ASP A 65 5.90 -13.95 -1.18
CA ASP A 65 5.36 -15.22 -1.69
C ASP A 65 5.72 -15.40 -3.17
N GLY A 66 6.88 -16.03 -3.40
CA GLY A 66 7.32 -16.63 -4.68
C GLY A 66 7.61 -15.68 -5.85
N THR A 67 7.02 -14.49 -5.90
CA THR A 67 7.12 -13.57 -7.04
C THR A 67 7.32 -12.13 -6.57
N THR A 68 6.31 -11.51 -5.97
CA THR A 68 6.32 -10.10 -5.56
C THR A 68 5.21 -9.75 -4.56
N ASP A 69 4.25 -10.66 -4.35
CA ASP A 69 3.19 -10.51 -3.35
C ASP A 69 3.75 -10.70 -1.94
N MET A 70 3.13 -10.02 -0.97
CA MET A 70 3.54 -10.02 0.42
C MET A 70 2.39 -10.45 1.32
N VAL A 71 2.72 -11.26 2.32
CA VAL A 71 1.85 -11.56 3.46
C VAL A 71 2.62 -11.25 4.74
N GLY A 72 1.95 -10.69 5.74
CA GLY A 72 2.65 -10.26 6.95
C GLY A 72 1.75 -9.74 8.04
N GLU A 73 2.38 -9.14 9.05
CA GLU A 73 1.72 -8.47 10.16
C GLU A 73 2.11 -6.99 10.20
N LEU A 74 1.09 -6.16 10.41
CA LEU A 74 1.23 -4.75 10.70
C LEU A 74 1.07 -4.58 12.20
N THR A 75 2.15 -4.19 12.87
CA THR A 75 2.17 -3.84 14.29
C THR A 75 1.94 -2.35 14.47
N MET A 76 0.91 -2.04 15.26
CA MET A 76 0.51 -0.72 15.72
C MET A 76 0.58 -0.68 17.26
N PRO A 77 0.51 0.50 17.90
CA PRO A 77 0.52 0.59 19.36
C PRO A 77 -0.61 -0.20 20.06
N ASP A 78 -1.72 -0.43 19.37
CA ASP A 78 -2.91 -1.14 19.87
C ASP A 78 -2.89 -2.65 19.56
N GLY A 79 -1.92 -3.15 18.79
CA GLY A 79 -1.74 -4.58 18.51
C GLY A 79 -1.21 -4.86 17.10
N ALA A 80 -1.13 -6.16 16.78
CA ALA A 80 -0.73 -6.66 15.47
C ALA A 80 -1.96 -7.12 14.68
N VAL A 81 -1.98 -6.81 13.38
CA VAL A 81 -3.04 -7.23 12.45
C VAL A 81 -2.43 -7.82 11.18
N PRO A 82 -2.97 -8.93 10.66
CA PRO A 82 -2.46 -9.51 9.43
C PRO A 82 -2.79 -8.63 8.23
N PHE A 83 -1.88 -8.60 7.27
CA PHE A 83 -2.07 -7.94 5.98
C PHE A 83 -1.63 -8.83 4.82
N THR A 84 -2.21 -8.56 3.66
CA THR A 84 -1.73 -9.03 2.37
C THR A 84 -1.47 -7.83 1.46
N ALA A 85 -0.47 -7.93 0.60
CA ALA A 85 -0.19 -6.90 -0.39
C ALA A 85 0.19 -7.54 -1.71
N SER A 86 -0.70 -7.42 -2.69
CA SER A 86 -0.39 -7.84 -4.05
C SER A 86 0.46 -6.78 -4.75
N TYR A 87 1.48 -7.24 -5.47
CA TYR A 87 2.27 -6.39 -6.33
C TYR A 87 1.44 -5.93 -7.52
N ARG A 88 1.53 -4.64 -7.82
CA ARG A 88 0.98 -4.08 -9.05
C ARG A 88 2.02 -3.15 -9.67
N PRO A 89 2.62 -3.51 -10.82
CA PRO A 89 3.42 -2.57 -11.57
C PRO A 89 2.49 -1.45 -12.04
N LYS A 90 2.60 -0.27 -11.43
CA LYS A 90 1.87 0.92 -11.87
C LYS A 90 2.84 1.82 -12.63
N GLU A 91 2.64 1.97 -13.94
CA GLU A 91 3.32 3.00 -14.75
C GLU A 91 3.02 4.42 -14.22
N LYS A 92 1.88 4.61 -13.55
CA LYS A 92 1.50 5.86 -12.87
C LYS A 92 0.94 5.56 -11.49
N TRP A 93 1.79 5.67 -10.48
CA TRP A 93 1.50 5.30 -9.08
C TRP A 93 0.29 6.03 -8.46
N ILE A 94 -0.07 7.22 -8.94
CA ILE A 94 -1.04 8.12 -8.25
C ILE A 94 -2.36 8.33 -9.01
N GLU A 95 -2.41 8.18 -10.34
CA GLU A 95 -3.65 8.47 -11.10
C GLU A 95 -4.73 7.38 -10.98
N ASN A 96 -4.37 6.18 -10.49
CA ASN A 96 -5.24 5.01 -10.51
C ASN A 96 -5.38 4.37 -9.12
N VAL A 97 -5.60 5.20 -8.10
CA VAL A 97 -6.05 4.74 -6.78
C VAL A 97 -7.57 4.83 -6.79
N ASN A 98 -8.23 3.85 -7.41
CA ASN A 98 -9.69 3.77 -7.36
C ASN A 98 -10.09 3.43 -5.91
N PRO A 99 -10.85 4.29 -5.20
CA PRO A 99 -11.24 4.05 -3.81
C PRO A 99 -12.25 2.91 -3.64
N SER A 100 -12.70 2.27 -4.72
CA SER A 100 -13.72 1.22 -4.69
C SER A 100 -13.24 -0.07 -5.38
N PRO A 101 -12.94 -1.15 -4.64
CA PRO A 101 -12.83 -2.48 -5.22
C PRO A 101 -14.25 -2.99 -5.52
N GLY A 102 -14.74 -2.72 -6.73
CA GLY A 102 -16.02 -3.23 -7.23
C GLY A 102 -16.98 -2.21 -7.85
N GLY A 103 -16.65 -0.91 -7.82
CA GLY A 103 -17.41 0.09 -8.55
C GLY A 103 -17.00 0.13 -10.03
N ILE A 104 -17.93 -0.13 -10.94
CA ILE A 104 -17.82 0.25 -12.36
C ILE A 104 -17.37 1.72 -12.37
N PRO A 105 -16.30 2.09 -13.10
CA PRO A 105 -15.91 3.49 -13.21
C PRO A 105 -17.09 4.25 -13.83
N SER A 106 -17.79 5.01 -13.00
CA SER A 106 -18.77 5.99 -13.45
C SER A 106 -17.98 7.08 -14.17
N ASN A 107 -17.95 6.90 -15.48
CA ASN A 107 -17.52 7.83 -16.50
C ASN A 107 -17.97 9.26 -16.13
N ASN A 108 -17.01 10.14 -15.82
CA ASN A 108 -17.28 11.57 -15.78
C ASN A 108 -16.10 12.35 -16.36
N GLY A 109 -16.31 12.96 -17.53
CA GLY A 109 -15.42 14.00 -18.06
C GLY A 109 -15.03 13.89 -19.53
N GLY A 110 -15.84 13.29 -20.40
CA GLY A 110 -15.60 13.32 -21.85
C GLY A 110 -16.89 13.65 -22.62
N GLY A 111 -17.29 14.92 -22.63
CA GLY A 111 -18.41 15.39 -23.44
C GLY A 111 -18.07 15.29 -24.93
N TYR A 112 -18.70 14.35 -25.64
CA TYR A 112 -18.69 14.32 -27.10
C TYR A 112 -19.73 15.32 -27.62
N THR A 113 -19.27 16.35 -28.32
CA THR A 113 -20.12 17.23 -29.14
C THR A 113 -20.07 16.71 -30.59
N PRO A 114 -21.18 16.22 -31.17
CA PRO A 114 -21.15 15.77 -32.56
C PRO A 114 -21.02 16.95 -33.54
N PRO A 115 -20.27 16.80 -34.65
CA PRO A 115 -20.20 17.82 -35.69
C PRO A 115 -21.55 17.94 -36.43
N ARG A 116 -21.89 19.18 -36.81
CA ARG A 116 -23.07 19.51 -37.63
C ARG A 116 -22.91 19.06 -39.07
#